data_AF-A0AA39FZN1-F1
#
_entry.id   AF-A0AA39FZN1-F1
#
_cell.length_a   1.000
_cell.length_b   1.000
_cell.length_c   1.000
_cell.angle_alpha   90.00
_cell.angle_beta   90.00
_cell.angle_gamma   90.00
#
_symmetry.space_group_name_H-M   'P 1'
#
loop_
_entity.id
_entity.type
_entity.pdbx_description
1 polymer ?
#
loop_
_entity_poly.entity_id
_entity_poly.type
_entity_poly.pdbx_seq_one_letter_code
_entity_poly.pdbx_strand_id
1 'polypeptide(L)'
;MLQAILNNIIDIDIKFKLRIQQTLQLQVPSNSTPREFRSMRKCHEVTVGIEPAGAAKYCVLVRELRGSSSSISSITNIPDQCGLHRRRRSEYTFEQCEEKINPPDKILPFTINKLQPGKVYLVQIIAQIHGQSLSYPLIDIRTRRSCHP
;
A
#
# COMPACT_ATOMS: atom_id res chain seq x y z
N MET A 1 -3.69 -38.21 33.48
CA MET A 1 -3.37 -36.77 33.63
C MET A 1 -2.37 -36.30 32.57
N LEU A 2 -1.24 -37.00 32.36
CA LEU A 2 -0.21 -36.66 31.37
C LEU A 2 -0.73 -36.54 29.91
N GLN A 3 -1.64 -37.43 29.49
CA GLN A 3 -2.18 -37.46 28.12
C GLN A 3 -2.98 -36.20 27.75
N ALA A 4 -3.68 -35.60 28.71
CA ALA A 4 -4.47 -34.39 28.49
C ALA A 4 -3.59 -33.14 28.33
N ILE A 5 -2.41 -33.14 28.95
CA ILE A 5 -1.42 -32.07 28.82
C ILE A 5 -0.76 -32.15 27.45
N LEU A 6 -0.37 -33.35 27.01
CA LEU A 6 0.18 -33.60 25.67
C LEU A 6 -0.80 -33.18 24.56
N ASN A 7 -2.08 -33.54 24.69
CA ASN A 7 -3.09 -33.15 23.70
C ASN A 7 -3.32 -31.63 23.64
N ASN A 8 -3.26 -30.92 24.77
CA ASN A 8 -3.36 -29.45 24.79
C ASN A 8 -2.15 -28.77 24.15
N ILE A 9 -0.94 -29.29 24.39
CA ILE A 9 0.29 -28.73 23.79
C ILE A 9 0.25 -28.89 22.27
N ILE A 10 -0.19 -30.04 21.77
CA ILE A 10 -0.32 -30.30 20.32
C ILE A 10 -1.38 -29.37 19.70
N ASP A 11 -2.52 -29.16 20.36
CA ASP A 11 -3.59 -28.27 19.86
C ASP A 11 -3.13 -26.80 19.82
N ILE A 12 -2.36 -26.35 20.82
CA ILE A 12 -1.75 -25.00 20.85
C ILE A 12 -0.75 -24.84 19.70
N ASP A 13 0.13 -25.83 19.48
CA ASP A 13 1.13 -25.80 18.41
C ASP A 13 0.45 -25.76 17.03
N ILE A 14 -0.58 -26.57 16.80
CA ILE A 14 -1.38 -26.56 15.57
C ILE A 14 -2.08 -25.22 15.36
N LYS A 15 -2.72 -24.66 16.40
CA LYS A 15 -3.34 -23.32 16.33
C LYS A 15 -2.32 -22.23 16.05
N PHE A 16 -1.13 -22.31 16.64
CA PHE A 16 -0.05 -21.36 16.43
C PHE A 16 0.49 -21.47 15.00
N LYS A 17 0.68 -22.69 14.48
CA LYS A 17 1.12 -22.96 13.10
C LYS A 17 0.09 -22.52 12.06
N LEU A 18 -1.20 -22.73 12.31
CA LEU A 18 -2.29 -22.23 11.48
C LEU A 18 -2.37 -20.70 11.50
N ARG A 19 -2.17 -20.07 12.67
CA ARG A 19 -2.13 -18.61 12.79
C ARG A 19 -0.92 -18.00 12.08
N ILE A 20 0.23 -18.69 12.10
CA ILE A 20 1.44 -18.31 11.34
C ILE A 20 1.23 -18.49 9.83
N GLN A 21 0.56 -19.56 9.40
CA GLN A 21 0.22 -19.75 7.98
C GLN A 21 -0.77 -18.70 7.49
N GLN A 22 -1.74 -18.29 8.32
CA GLN A 22 -2.66 -17.19 8.01
C GLN A 22 -1.95 -15.83 7.96
N THR A 23 -0.96 -15.56 8.82
CA THR A 23 -0.16 -14.33 8.74
C THR A 23 0.81 -14.31 7.55
N LEU A 24 1.30 -15.48 7.10
CA LEU A 24 2.13 -15.60 5.90
C LEU A 24 1.31 -15.44 4.60
N GLN A 25 0.00 -15.71 4.61
CA GLN A 25 -0.90 -15.48 3.47
C GLN A 25 -1.28 -14.00 3.25
N LEU A 26 -0.91 -13.10 4.18
CA LEU A 26 -1.11 -11.65 4.05
C LEU A 26 0.09 -10.94 3.45
N GLN A 27 0.90 -11.64 2.66
CA GLN A 27 1.87 -10.97 1.82
C GLN A 27 1.18 -10.70 0.49
N VAL A 28 0.92 -9.41 0.22
CA VAL A 28 0.74 -8.92 -1.15
C VAL A 28 1.84 -9.59 -1.98
N PRO A 29 1.51 -10.33 -3.06
CA PRO A 29 2.54 -10.94 -3.87
C PRO A 29 3.56 -9.87 -4.18
N SER A 30 4.84 -10.11 -3.89
CA SER A 30 5.94 -9.20 -4.21
C SER A 30 5.96 -8.79 -5.70
N ASN A 31 5.16 -9.48 -6.52
CA ASN A 31 4.93 -9.25 -7.94
C ASN A 31 3.82 -8.24 -8.29
N SER A 32 2.94 -7.83 -7.37
CA SER A 32 1.90 -6.82 -7.65
C SER A 32 2.44 -5.40 -7.46
N THR A 33 3.54 -5.08 -8.14
CA THR A 33 4.14 -3.74 -8.14
C THR A 33 3.15 -2.76 -8.76
N PRO A 34 2.84 -1.63 -8.08
CA PRO A 34 2.04 -0.58 -8.68
C PRO A 34 2.64 -0.11 -10.00
N ARG A 35 1.78 0.28 -10.94
CA ARG A 35 2.19 0.75 -12.27
C ARG A 35 1.55 2.09 -12.58
N GLU A 36 2.33 3.01 -13.12
CA GLU A 36 1.81 4.29 -13.59
C GLU A 36 1.24 4.17 -15.01
N PHE A 37 0.02 4.66 -15.23
CA PHE A 37 -0.54 4.84 -16.56
C PHE A 37 0.00 6.13 -17.19
N ARG A 38 1.24 6.06 -17.70
CA ARG A 38 1.98 7.24 -18.22
C ARG A 38 1.23 8.00 -19.33
N SER A 39 0.43 7.31 -20.15
CA SER A 39 -0.40 7.93 -21.19
C SER A 39 -1.47 8.87 -20.63
N MET A 40 -1.94 8.61 -19.40
CA MET A 40 -2.96 9.40 -18.71
C MET A 40 -2.37 10.51 -17.83
N ARG A 41 -1.04 10.57 -17.69
CA ARG A 41 -0.35 11.59 -16.88
C ARG A 41 -0.71 12.99 -17.36
N LYS A 42 -1.15 13.88 -16.46
CA LYS A 42 -1.33 15.32 -16.72
C LYS A 42 -0.47 16.16 -15.76
N CYS A 43 -0.65 17.47 -15.79
CA CYS A 43 0.12 18.40 -14.96
C CYS A 43 -0.34 18.41 -13.49
N HIS A 44 -1.60 18.10 -13.21
CA HIS A 44 -2.15 18.07 -11.84
C HIS A 44 -2.67 16.70 -11.42
N GLU A 45 -2.52 15.68 -12.28
CA GLU A 45 -3.01 14.34 -12.00
C GLU A 45 -2.10 13.26 -12.59
N VAL A 46 -2.05 12.14 -11.87
CA VAL A 46 -1.41 10.90 -12.31
C VAL A 46 -2.33 9.75 -11.94
N THR A 47 -2.45 8.77 -12.82
CA THR A 47 -3.18 7.53 -12.53
C THR A 47 -2.18 6.40 -12.33
N VAL A 48 -2.36 5.68 -11.22
CA VAL A 48 -1.60 4.45 -10.91
C VAL A 48 -2.56 3.28 -10.83
N GLY A 49 -2.09 2.08 -11.12
CA GLY A 49 -2.86 0.84 -11.04
C GLY A 49 -2.13 -0.20 -10.20
N ILE A 50 -2.91 -0.94 -9.42
CA ILE A 50 -2.43 -2.12 -8.68
C ILE A 50 -3.29 -3.33 -9.04
N GLU A 51 -2.75 -4.51 -8.86
CA GLU A 51 -3.56 -5.71 -8.75
C GLU A 51 -4.30 -5.66 -7.40
N PRO A 52 -5.64 -5.72 -7.37
CA PRO A 52 -6.36 -5.58 -6.12
C PRO A 52 -6.24 -6.82 -5.24
N ALA A 53 -6.16 -6.62 -3.93
CA ALA A 53 -6.16 -7.66 -2.91
C ALA A 53 -7.58 -8.16 -2.55
N GLY A 54 -8.58 -7.89 -3.40
CA GLY A 54 -9.99 -8.18 -3.14
C GLY A 54 -10.73 -7.06 -2.41
N ALA A 55 -11.88 -7.41 -1.82
CA ALA A 55 -12.76 -6.46 -1.14
C ALA A 55 -12.05 -5.84 0.07
N ALA A 56 -11.75 -4.53 0.00
CA ALA A 56 -10.93 -3.86 0.99
C ALA A 56 -11.17 -2.35 0.99
N LYS A 57 -10.74 -1.70 2.07
CA LYS A 57 -10.54 -0.24 2.07
C LYS A 57 -9.13 0.07 1.59
N TYR A 58 -9.02 0.73 0.45
CA TYR A 58 -7.75 1.14 -0.14
C TYR A 58 -7.45 2.59 0.22
N CYS A 59 -6.24 2.88 0.67
CA CYS A 59 -5.77 4.23 0.95
C CYS A 59 -4.53 4.53 0.12
N VAL A 60 -4.56 5.66 -0.59
CA VAL A 60 -3.45 6.21 -1.37
C VAL A 60 -2.84 7.36 -0.59
N LEU A 61 -1.55 7.28 -0.37
CA LEU A 61 -0.76 8.21 0.42
C LEU A 61 0.30 8.82 -0.47
N VAL A 62 0.35 10.14 -0.49
CA VAL A 62 1.17 10.89 -1.45
C VAL A 62 2.10 11.83 -0.71
N ARG A 63 3.38 11.79 -1.05
CA ARG A 63 4.41 12.68 -0.50
C ARG A 63 5.18 13.36 -1.62
N GLU A 64 5.21 14.69 -1.64
CA GLU A 64 6.10 15.45 -2.54
C GLU A 64 7.57 15.21 -2.19
N LEU A 65 8.38 14.85 -3.18
CA LEU A 65 9.83 14.75 -3.04
C LEU A 65 10.46 16.12 -3.35
N ARG A 66 10.99 16.79 -2.33
CA ARG A 66 11.62 18.12 -2.44
C ARG A 66 13.14 18.01 -2.36
N GLY A 67 13.85 18.28 -3.47
CA GLY A 67 15.31 18.48 -3.50
C GLY A 67 16.18 17.29 -3.06
N SER A 68 17.50 17.43 -3.19
CA SER A 68 18.57 16.41 -3.17
C SER A 68 18.71 15.51 -1.92
N SER A 69 17.77 15.56 -0.97
CA SER A 69 17.81 14.82 0.31
C SER A 69 16.65 13.82 0.48
N SER A 70 15.89 13.54 -0.58
CA SER A 70 14.73 12.64 -0.52
C SER A 70 15.00 11.31 -1.21
N SER A 71 16.10 10.66 -0.80
CA SER A 71 16.44 9.32 -1.27
C SER A 71 15.48 8.30 -0.68
N ILE A 72 15.03 7.36 -1.52
CA ILE A 72 14.27 6.13 -1.19
C ILE A 72 14.85 5.41 0.04
N SER A 73 16.15 5.56 0.32
CA SER A 73 16.83 5.01 1.50
C SER A 73 16.37 5.56 2.85
N SER A 74 15.72 6.72 2.89
CA SER A 74 15.17 7.31 4.14
C SER A 74 13.79 6.76 4.50
N ILE A 75 13.13 6.10 3.55
CA ILE A 75 11.82 5.50 3.75
C ILE A 75 12.08 4.02 3.94
N THR A 76 12.24 3.65 5.20
CA THR A 76 12.25 2.26 5.58
C THR A 76 10.96 1.62 5.05
N ASN A 77 11.11 0.73 4.06
CA ASN A 77 10.11 -0.25 3.60
C ASN A 77 9.82 -1.24 4.74
N ILE A 78 9.49 -0.74 5.93
CA ILE A 78 8.97 -1.56 7.01
C ILE A 78 7.50 -1.74 6.65
N PRO A 79 7.08 -2.96 6.25
CA PRO A 79 5.65 -3.25 6.14
C PRO A 79 5.02 -2.81 7.45
N ASP A 80 3.92 -2.06 7.41
CA ASP A 80 3.31 -1.43 8.59
C ASP A 80 2.90 -2.49 9.62
N GLN A 81 3.84 -2.91 10.47
CA GLN A 81 3.64 -4.04 11.38
C GLN A 81 2.99 -3.61 12.69
N CYS A 82 2.80 -2.32 12.99
CA CYS A 82 2.18 -1.85 14.25
C CYS A 82 1.81 -0.34 14.25
N GLY A 83 1.05 0.16 13.29
CA GLY A 83 0.46 1.51 13.38
C GLY A 83 1.42 2.68 13.11
N LEU A 84 2.50 2.42 12.35
CA LEU A 84 3.40 3.46 11.84
C LEU A 84 2.67 4.47 10.96
N HIS A 85 1.59 4.02 10.29
CA HIS A 85 0.76 4.89 9.44
C HIS A 85 0.20 6.11 10.19
N ARG A 86 -0.24 5.95 11.44
CA ARG A 86 -0.75 7.08 12.26
C ARG A 86 0.34 8.07 12.64
N ARG A 87 1.58 7.61 12.81
CA ARG A 87 2.70 8.44 13.30
C ARG A 87 3.30 9.35 12.21
N ARG A 88 3.12 9.01 10.92
CA ARG A 88 3.74 9.72 9.78
C ARG A 88 2.77 10.56 8.94
N ARG A 89 1.56 10.83 9.42
CA ARG A 89 0.55 11.63 8.69
C ARG A 89 1.05 13.01 8.27
N SER A 90 1.95 13.62 9.04
CA SER A 90 2.55 14.91 8.71
C SER A 90 3.54 14.86 7.53
N GLU A 91 4.01 13.68 7.14
CA GLU A 91 4.94 13.51 6.00
C GLU A 91 4.20 13.41 4.66
N TYR A 92 2.90 13.10 4.67
CA TYR A 92 2.09 13.00 3.46
C TYR A 92 1.48 14.35 3.11
N THR A 93 1.62 14.72 1.84
CA THR A 93 0.96 15.89 1.25
C THR A 93 -0.56 15.69 1.25
N PHE A 94 -1.04 14.46 1.01
CA PHE A 94 -2.43 14.09 1.25
C PHE A 94 -2.65 12.57 1.31
N GLU A 95 -3.83 12.19 1.82
CA GLU A 95 -4.35 10.83 1.95
C GLU A 95 -5.73 10.76 1.27
N GLN A 96 -5.96 9.77 0.41
CA GLN A 96 -7.27 9.48 -0.20
C GLN A 96 -7.62 8.01 0.04
N CYS A 97 -8.74 7.74 0.71
CA CYS A 97 -9.20 6.38 0.96
C CYS A 97 -10.53 6.09 0.30
N GLU A 98 -10.66 4.91 -0.30
CA GLU A 98 -11.87 4.42 -0.96
C GLU A 98 -12.14 2.97 -0.57
N GLU A 99 -13.39 2.67 -0.22
CA GLU A 99 -13.83 1.31 0.00
C GLU A 99 -14.24 0.66 -1.32
N LYS A 100 -13.71 -0.53 -1.59
CA LYS A 100 -14.01 -1.31 -2.80
C LYS A 100 -14.59 -2.65 -2.37
N ILE A 101 -15.90 -2.82 -2.59
CA ILE A 101 -16.62 -4.05 -2.29
C ILE A 101 -16.35 -5.10 -3.37
N ASN A 102 -16.38 -4.69 -4.64
CA ASN A 102 -16.13 -5.56 -5.80
C ASN A 102 -15.07 -4.92 -6.71
N PRO A 103 -13.78 -5.02 -6.37
CA PRO A 103 -12.73 -4.50 -7.26
C PRO A 103 -12.63 -5.35 -8.54
N PRO A 104 -12.15 -4.77 -9.66
CA PRO A 104 -11.92 -5.51 -10.90
C PRO A 104 -10.80 -6.55 -10.74
N ASP A 105 -10.88 -7.67 -11.46
CA ASP A 105 -9.97 -8.81 -11.23
C ASP A 105 -8.48 -8.53 -11.57
N LYS A 106 -8.22 -7.59 -12.49
CA LYS A 106 -6.87 -7.42 -13.08
C LYS A 106 -6.14 -6.17 -12.63
N ILE A 107 -6.82 -5.03 -12.64
CA ILE A 107 -6.19 -3.76 -12.30
C ILE A 107 -7.19 -2.79 -11.71
N LEU A 108 -6.87 -2.30 -10.52
CA LEU A 108 -7.63 -1.29 -9.81
C LEU A 108 -6.91 0.06 -9.98
N PRO A 109 -7.48 1.01 -10.75
CA PRO A 109 -6.89 2.31 -10.96
C PRO A 109 -7.20 3.28 -9.82
N PHE A 110 -6.23 4.12 -9.51
CA PHE A 110 -6.33 5.24 -8.59
C PHE A 110 -5.84 6.51 -9.30
N THR A 111 -6.74 7.48 -9.47
CA THR A 111 -6.39 8.79 -10.02
C THR A 111 -6.07 9.74 -8.89
N ILE A 112 -4.80 10.11 -8.81
CA ILE A 112 -4.23 11.01 -7.82
C ILE A 112 -4.32 12.42 -8.37
N ASN A 113 -5.18 13.26 -7.78
CA ASN A 113 -5.44 14.63 -8.24
C ASN A 113 -4.76 15.68 -7.34
N LYS A 114 -4.92 16.97 -7.69
CA LYS A 114 -4.41 18.13 -6.92
C LYS A 114 -2.88 18.13 -6.73
N LEU A 115 -2.16 17.48 -7.64
CA LEU A 115 -0.70 17.50 -7.66
C LEU A 115 -0.21 18.81 -8.28
N GLN A 116 0.99 19.24 -7.93
CA GLN A 116 1.62 20.43 -8.51
C GLN A 116 2.35 20.06 -9.80
N PRO A 117 2.32 20.92 -10.84
CA PRO A 117 3.03 20.67 -12.09
C PRO A 117 4.55 20.52 -11.92
N GLY A 118 5.14 19.62 -12.70
CA GLY A 118 6.59 19.39 -12.77
C GLY A 118 7.24 18.74 -11.54
N LYS A 119 6.44 18.33 -10.55
CA LYS A 119 6.90 17.74 -9.29
C LYS A 119 6.98 16.22 -9.34
N VAL A 120 7.78 15.67 -8.43
CA VAL A 120 7.92 14.23 -8.22
C VAL A 120 7.28 13.89 -6.87
N TYR A 121 6.55 12.80 -6.85
CA TYR A 121 5.88 12.31 -5.67
C TYR A 121 6.20 10.85 -5.46
N LEU A 122 6.28 10.46 -4.20
CA LEU A 122 6.26 9.08 -3.78
C LEU A 122 4.85 8.71 -3.36
N VAL A 123 4.39 7.56 -3.83
CA VAL A 123 3.05 7.05 -3.55
C VAL A 123 3.17 5.72 -2.82
N GLN A 124 2.46 5.63 -1.70
CA GLN A 124 2.21 4.38 -0.99
C GLN A 124 0.73 4.03 -1.10
N ILE A 125 0.43 2.78 -1.43
CA ILE A 125 -0.94 2.26 -1.44
C ILE A 125 -1.05 1.23 -0.33
N ILE A 126 -2.12 1.31 0.45
CA ILE A 126 -2.42 0.40 1.55
C ILE A 126 -3.82 -0.18 1.33
N ALA A 127 -3.96 -1.50 1.40
CA ALA A 127 -5.25 -2.17 1.47
C ALA A 127 -5.53 -2.62 2.92
N GLN A 128 -6.69 -2.26 3.45
CA GLN A 128 -7.15 -2.68 4.77
C GLN A 128 -8.22 -3.76 4.61
N ILE A 129 -7.90 -4.98 5.05
CA ILE A 129 -8.74 -6.17 4.94
C ILE A 129 -8.90 -6.76 6.33
N HIS A 130 -10.13 -6.89 6.82
CA HIS A 130 -10.44 -7.48 8.13
C HIS A 130 -9.58 -6.94 9.30
N GLY A 131 -9.27 -5.64 9.29
CA GLY A 131 -8.47 -4.98 10.33
C GLY A 131 -6.95 -5.14 10.19
N GLN A 132 -6.48 -5.83 9.15
CA GLN A 132 -5.07 -5.94 8.80
C GLN A 132 -4.73 -4.98 7.65
N SER A 133 -3.52 -4.43 7.68
CA SER A 133 -3.02 -3.50 6.67
C SER A 133 -1.98 -4.18 5.79
N LEU A 134 -2.22 -4.11 4.49
CA LEU A 134 -1.34 -4.61 3.43
C LEU A 134 -0.75 -3.43 2.69
N SER A 135 0.58 -3.27 2.71
CA SER A 135 1.27 -2.19 2.00
C SER A 135 1.82 -2.69 0.67
N TYR A 136 1.46 -2.01 -0.41
CA TYR A 136 2.07 -2.25 -1.72
C TYR A 136 3.47 -1.63 -1.77
N PRO A 137 4.37 -2.11 -2.65
CA PRO A 137 5.63 -1.46 -2.94
C PRO A 137 5.43 0.01 -3.29
N LEU A 138 6.36 0.87 -2.87
CA LEU A 138 6.33 2.29 -3.19
C LEU A 138 6.52 2.54 -4.70
N ILE A 139 5.88 3.58 -5.22
CA ILE A 139 6.07 4.02 -6.61
C ILE A 139 6.36 5.52 -6.67
N ASP A 140 7.38 5.88 -7.44
CA ASP A 140 7.66 7.26 -7.81
C ASP A 140 6.85 7.66 -9.04
N ILE A 141 6.14 8.78 -8.93
CA ILE A 141 5.38 9.37 -10.03
C ILE A 141 5.83 10.81 -10.27
N ARG A 142 5.60 11.30 -11.48
CA ARG A 142 5.94 12.67 -11.87
C ARG A 142 4.81 13.30 -12.64
N THR A 143 4.43 14.53 -12.29
CA THR A 143 3.47 15.31 -13.08
C THR A 143 4.11 15.93 -14.32
N ARG A 144 3.31 16.22 -15.35
CA ARG A 144 3.80 17.04 -16.48
C ARG A 144 4.25 18.41 -15.99
N ARG A 145 5.30 18.97 -16.60
CA ARG A 145 5.83 20.30 -16.25
C ARG A 145 4.88 21.44 -16.58
N SER A 146 4.11 21.29 -17.66
CA SER A 146 3.14 22.27 -18.13
C SER A 146 1.78 21.60 -18.32
N CYS A 147 0.72 22.39 -18.18
CA CYS A 147 -0.65 22.01 -18.48
C CYS A 147 -1.03 22.26 -19.94
N HIS A 148 -0.11 22.80 -20.74
CA HIS A 148 -0.34 22.97 -22.16
C HIS A 148 -0.25 21.62 -22.88
N PRO A 149 -1.06 21.42 -23.94
CA PRO A 149 -1.06 20.23 -24.78
C PRO A 149 0.34 19.87 -25.31
#